data_AF-A0A1I8IX54-F1
#
_entry.id   AF-A0A1I8IX54-F1
#
_cell.length_a   1.000
_cell.length_b   1.000
_cell.length_c   1.000
_cell.angle_alpha   90.00
_cell.angle_beta   90.00
_cell.angle_gamma   90.00
#
_symmetry.space_group_name_H-M   'P 1'
#
loop_
_entity.id
_entity.type
_entity.pdbx_description
1 polymer ?
#
loop_
_entity_poly.entity_id
_entity_poly.type
_entity_poly.pdbx_seq_one_letter_code
_entity_poly.pdbx_strand_id
1 'polypeptide(L)'
;CGSCHGLATTFADCYVCNTALCNTLTPSAIACFARSASTASGSNGSLVECATGVTTCYAYSVGLTKYAGCGVCNRNLTADCVVCSGSNGCNSIGPSNISCYYRNSVNLLANAGGGINGSVTECGLGIVTCYNYSAGSYSYGGCGSCTPLATQQYNCQTCSSGSFCNHAKPIQLYNSNGSTASNEFDVGLHLDGVKMAVLKELIDDHVPENWRENTTLGAAFADGYRPLLAQQVRSGSTAVIWTDGSVKDGCGYGGGATIAQWEPAAVEHLSAAGAHCSSFTAELTATREALSLALKAHRPELTIATDSLSAITALSAGPLSQTDSTAAECWDHQLDLQRRGTWVPAHCDVSGNEAADQAANRAAGLDQNRTPIQLSAAKAAIRRSRRALDAAVMGPAWPPPKDLTRRVQVLINQLRAGASVINGSTRHRMRLDTSPLCPDCGMEDTVEHLIYQCQSRDAWRAHSGTPTEDLMGNPAALLELLRRMGRI
;
A
#
# COMPACT_ATOMS: atom_id res chain seq x y z
N CYS A 1 22.18 -13.45 39.16
CA CYS A 1 22.51 -12.26 39.98
C CYS A 1 23.20 -11.23 39.09
N GLY A 2 22.77 -9.97 39.13
CA GLY A 2 23.23 -8.90 38.25
C GLY A 2 22.19 -7.79 38.10
N SER A 3 22.55 -6.69 37.43
CA SER A 3 21.60 -5.62 37.10
C SER A 3 20.80 -5.95 35.82
N CYS A 4 19.62 -5.38 35.70
CA CYS A 4 18.79 -5.49 34.50
C CYS A 4 19.44 -4.81 33.30
N HIS A 5 19.46 -5.47 32.14
CA HIS A 5 19.96 -4.90 30.88
C HIS A 5 18.99 -3.84 30.34
N GLY A 6 19.48 -2.73 29.78
CA GLY A 6 18.66 -1.54 29.44
C GLY A 6 17.56 -1.73 28.38
N LEU A 7 17.55 -2.85 27.65
CA LEU A 7 16.47 -3.24 26.73
C LEU A 7 15.42 -4.18 27.37
N ALA A 8 15.73 -4.77 28.52
CA ALA A 8 14.83 -5.67 29.24
C ALA A 8 13.74 -4.91 30.01
N THR A 9 14.02 -3.66 30.41
CA THR A 9 13.07 -2.78 31.10
C THR A 9 11.84 -2.40 30.27
N THR A 10 11.90 -2.59 28.95
CA THR A 10 10.79 -2.26 28.03
C THR A 10 9.87 -3.44 27.73
N PHE A 11 10.26 -4.69 28.01
CA PHE A 11 9.52 -5.87 27.54
C PHE A 11 9.27 -7.00 28.57
N ALA A 12 9.92 -7.06 29.74
CA ALA A 12 9.54 -8.00 30.81
C ALA A 12 10.16 -7.67 32.18
N ASP A 13 9.46 -8.09 33.24
CA ASP A 13 9.75 -7.92 34.67
C ASP A 13 11.21 -8.23 35.07
N CYS A 14 12.01 -7.20 35.26
CA CYS A 14 13.35 -7.33 35.83
C CYS A 14 13.46 -6.54 37.14
N TYR A 15 13.75 -7.25 38.24
CA TYR A 15 13.88 -6.68 39.58
C TYR A 15 15.27 -6.98 40.15
N VAL A 16 15.90 -5.98 40.74
CA VAL A 16 17.20 -6.12 41.41
C VAL A 16 16.97 -6.07 42.92
N CYS A 17 17.49 -7.06 43.63
CA CYS A 17 17.39 -7.17 45.08
C CYS A 17 18.78 -7.46 45.67
N ASN A 18 19.01 -7.06 46.92
CA ASN A 18 20.34 -7.02 47.53
C ASN A 18 20.49 -7.87 48.81
N THR A 19 19.51 -8.73 49.10
CA THR A 19 19.57 -9.69 50.21
C THR A 19 19.76 -11.13 49.71
N ALA A 20 20.28 -12.03 50.55
CA ALA A 20 20.48 -13.41 50.15
C ALA A 20 19.16 -14.09 49.78
N LEU A 21 19.13 -14.82 48.65
CA LEU A 21 17.94 -15.53 48.14
C LEU A 21 16.71 -14.62 47.91
N CYS A 22 16.92 -13.32 47.73
CA CYS A 22 15.86 -12.35 47.45
C CYS A 22 15.14 -12.56 46.11
N ASN A 23 15.68 -13.42 45.26
CA ASN A 23 15.10 -13.91 44.02
C ASN A 23 14.27 -15.21 44.23
N THR A 24 13.94 -15.56 45.47
CA THR A 24 13.05 -16.68 45.78
C THR A 24 11.62 -16.36 45.36
N LEU A 25 11.04 -17.23 44.53
CA LEU A 25 9.65 -17.13 44.07
C LEU A 25 8.74 -17.75 45.14
N THR A 26 8.17 -16.93 46.02
CA THR A 26 6.92 -17.26 46.71
C THR A 26 5.73 -17.06 45.75
N PRO A 27 4.81 -18.02 45.59
CA PRO A 27 3.66 -17.85 44.71
C PRO A 27 2.88 -16.60 45.12
N SER A 28 2.60 -15.72 44.15
CA SER A 28 1.69 -14.61 44.39
C SER A 28 0.24 -15.10 44.58
N ALA A 29 -0.63 -14.22 45.08
CA ALA A 29 -2.03 -14.53 45.31
C ALA A 29 -2.88 -14.68 44.02
N ILE A 30 -2.28 -14.73 42.83
CA ILE A 30 -2.98 -14.77 41.55
C ILE A 30 -2.28 -15.70 40.54
N ALA A 31 -3.08 -16.46 39.80
CA ALA A 31 -2.66 -17.20 38.61
C ALA A 31 -3.26 -16.54 37.36
N CYS A 32 -2.48 -16.39 36.30
CA CYS A 32 -2.88 -15.73 35.06
C CYS A 32 -2.78 -16.67 33.86
N PHE A 33 -3.60 -16.47 32.84
CA PHE A 33 -3.43 -17.19 31.59
C PHE A 33 -2.20 -16.66 30.83
N ALA A 34 -1.35 -17.57 30.34
CA ALA A 34 -0.15 -17.26 29.57
C ALA A 34 -0.27 -17.71 28.11
N ARG A 35 0.10 -16.82 27.19
CA ARG A 35 0.04 -17.04 25.73
C ARG A 35 1.25 -16.40 25.05
N SER A 36 1.98 -17.17 24.25
CA SER A 36 3.22 -16.73 23.58
C SER A 36 3.10 -16.51 22.06
N ALA A 37 2.02 -16.97 21.40
CA ALA A 37 1.62 -16.61 20.02
C ALA A 37 0.45 -17.50 19.53
N SER A 38 -0.69 -17.54 20.23
CA SER A 38 -1.81 -18.40 19.80
C SER A 38 -2.55 -17.77 18.61
N THR A 39 -2.65 -18.52 17.50
CA THR A 39 -3.50 -18.18 16.33
C THR A 39 -4.90 -18.78 16.42
N ALA A 40 -5.15 -19.69 17.37
CA ALA A 40 -6.46 -20.29 17.58
C ALA A 40 -7.41 -19.28 18.26
N SER A 41 -8.46 -18.89 17.54
CA SER A 41 -9.58 -18.09 18.04
C SER A 41 -10.23 -18.78 19.24
N GLY A 42 -9.99 -18.26 20.45
CA GLY A 42 -10.67 -18.69 21.68
C GLY A 42 -9.86 -19.50 22.69
N SER A 43 -8.58 -19.82 22.44
CA SER A 43 -7.77 -20.56 23.42
C SER A 43 -7.15 -19.66 24.49
N ASN A 44 -7.45 -19.94 25.76
CA ASN A 44 -6.86 -19.25 26.90
C ASN A 44 -5.35 -19.51 27.09
N GLY A 45 -4.80 -20.55 26.45
CA GLY A 45 -3.44 -21.02 26.74
C GLY A 45 -3.37 -21.76 28.08
N SER A 46 -2.23 -21.67 28.77
CA SER A 46 -2.03 -22.31 30.08
C SER A 46 -2.26 -21.33 31.23
N LEU A 47 -2.86 -21.80 32.32
CA LEU A 47 -2.92 -21.03 33.57
C LEU A 47 -1.59 -21.19 34.30
N VAL A 48 -0.91 -20.09 34.59
CA VAL A 48 0.40 -20.08 35.27
C VAL A 48 0.32 -19.28 36.57
N GLU A 49 0.96 -19.77 37.63
CA GLU A 49 1.09 -19.02 38.89
C GLU A 49 2.09 -17.88 38.71
N CYS A 50 1.73 -16.68 39.19
CA CYS A 50 2.58 -15.51 39.00
C CYS A 50 3.67 -15.40 40.08
N ALA A 51 4.80 -14.82 39.70
CA ALA A 51 5.93 -14.56 40.57
C ALA A 51 5.55 -13.67 41.77
N THR A 52 6.31 -13.77 42.87
CA THR A 52 6.08 -13.00 44.10
C THR A 52 5.89 -11.51 43.84
N GLY A 53 4.86 -10.94 44.45
CA GLY A 53 4.59 -9.49 44.34
C GLY A 53 3.83 -9.08 43.08
N VAL A 54 3.65 -9.98 42.11
CA VAL A 54 2.76 -9.73 40.96
C VAL A 54 1.32 -9.99 41.36
N THR A 55 0.47 -8.96 41.31
CA THR A 55 -0.95 -9.03 41.70
C THR A 55 -1.91 -8.82 40.53
N THR A 56 -1.37 -8.76 39.31
CA THR A 56 -2.10 -8.40 38.09
C THR A 56 -1.83 -9.40 36.97
N CYS A 57 -2.79 -9.53 36.06
CA CYS A 57 -2.65 -10.24 34.79
C CYS A 57 -2.77 -9.25 33.64
N TYR A 58 -2.05 -9.50 32.55
CA TYR A 58 -2.18 -8.71 31.32
C TYR A 58 -2.67 -9.56 30.14
N ALA A 59 -3.27 -8.87 29.16
CA ALA A 59 -3.53 -9.39 27.83
C ALA A 59 -3.43 -8.26 26.78
N TYR A 60 -2.93 -8.59 25.59
CA TYR A 60 -2.89 -7.68 24.43
C TYR A 60 -2.82 -8.48 23.13
N SER A 61 -2.90 -7.82 21.98
CA SER A 61 -2.81 -8.45 20.67
C SER A 61 -1.83 -7.71 19.76
N VAL A 62 -1.23 -8.45 18.84
CA VAL A 62 -0.49 -7.89 17.70
C VAL A 62 -1.05 -8.57 16.45
N GLY A 63 -1.81 -7.82 15.65
CA GLY A 63 -2.59 -8.43 14.58
C GLY A 63 -3.67 -9.37 15.10
N LEU A 64 -3.73 -10.56 14.52
CA LEU A 64 -4.64 -11.62 14.95
C LEU A 64 -4.07 -12.45 16.10
N THR A 65 -2.79 -12.26 16.47
CA THR A 65 -2.11 -13.01 17.52
C THR A 65 -2.40 -12.42 18.89
N LYS A 66 -2.76 -13.28 19.87
CA LYS A 66 -3.08 -12.87 21.25
C LYS A 66 -1.97 -13.26 22.23
N TYR A 67 -1.59 -12.31 23.09
CA TYR A 67 -0.59 -12.46 24.15
C TYR A 67 -1.22 -12.25 25.53
N ALA A 68 -0.68 -12.92 26.53
CA ALA A 68 -1.09 -12.76 27.91
C ALA A 68 -0.08 -13.36 28.89
N GLY A 69 -0.14 -12.87 30.12
CA GLY A 69 0.68 -13.40 31.21
C GLY A 69 0.45 -12.65 32.51
N CYS A 70 1.37 -12.88 33.43
CA CYS A 70 1.45 -12.20 34.72
C CYS A 70 2.06 -10.81 34.58
N GLY A 71 1.54 -9.82 35.29
CA GLY A 71 2.08 -8.46 35.33
C GLY A 71 1.26 -7.46 34.53
N VAL A 72 1.93 -6.43 34.01
CA VAL A 72 1.32 -5.32 33.28
C VAL A 72 1.85 -5.26 31.85
N CYS A 73 0.97 -5.03 30.88
CA CYS A 73 1.39 -4.74 29.50
C CYS A 73 1.72 -3.25 29.34
N ASN A 74 2.58 -2.94 28.36
CA ASN A 74 3.01 -1.57 28.09
C ASN A 74 1.97 -0.79 27.27
N ARG A 75 1.12 -0.03 27.95
CA ARG A 75 0.09 0.85 27.34
C ARG A 75 0.66 1.93 26.43
N ASN A 76 1.97 2.19 26.47
CA ASN A 76 2.60 3.12 25.53
C ASN A 76 2.83 2.51 24.15
N LEU A 77 2.85 1.18 24.04
CA LEU A 77 3.15 0.46 22.80
C LEU A 77 1.96 -0.34 22.29
N THR A 78 1.06 -0.79 23.17
CA THR A 78 -0.06 -1.66 22.78
C THR A 78 -1.41 -1.03 23.14
N ALA A 79 -2.22 -0.77 22.12
CA ALA A 79 -3.50 -0.06 22.24
C ALA A 79 -4.59 -0.89 22.94
N ASP A 80 -4.53 -2.22 22.84
CA ASP A 80 -5.48 -3.16 23.41
C ASP A 80 -4.98 -3.81 24.71
N CYS A 81 -4.03 -3.15 25.38
CA CYS A 81 -3.49 -3.59 26.65
C CYS A 81 -4.54 -3.58 27.77
N VAL A 82 -4.97 -4.77 28.18
CA VAL A 82 -5.85 -5.00 29.32
C VAL A 82 -5.01 -5.46 30.50
N VAL A 83 -5.21 -4.83 31.66
CA VAL A 83 -4.65 -5.26 32.95
C VAL A 83 -5.80 -5.48 33.91
N CYS A 84 -5.85 -6.65 34.53
CA CYS A 84 -6.87 -7.02 35.51
C CYS A 84 -6.21 -7.57 36.78
N SER A 85 -6.97 -7.60 37.87
CA SER A 85 -6.48 -8.03 39.20
C SER A 85 -7.62 -8.62 40.01
N GLY A 86 -7.29 -9.38 41.06
CA GLY A 86 -8.25 -9.81 42.08
C GLY A 86 -8.98 -11.12 41.80
N SER A 87 -8.72 -11.79 40.68
CA SER A 87 -9.20 -13.16 40.43
C SER A 87 -8.26 -13.94 39.51
N ASN A 88 -8.15 -15.26 39.76
CA ASN A 88 -7.37 -16.15 38.91
C ASN A 88 -7.93 -16.19 37.49
N GLY A 89 -7.05 -16.07 36.50
CA GLY A 89 -7.40 -16.13 35.08
C GLY A 89 -8.27 -14.95 34.61
N CYS A 90 -8.21 -13.80 35.29
CA CYS A 90 -9.00 -12.62 34.91
C CYS A 90 -8.71 -12.11 33.49
N ASN A 91 -7.56 -12.50 32.90
CA ASN A 91 -7.14 -12.19 31.54
C ASN A 91 -7.55 -13.27 30.51
N SER A 92 -8.65 -13.96 30.81
CA SER A 92 -9.25 -14.92 29.90
C SER A 92 -9.73 -14.27 28.61
N ILE A 93 -9.68 -15.03 27.53
CA ILE A 93 -10.29 -14.72 26.24
C ILE A 93 -11.77 -15.05 26.35
N GLY A 94 -12.59 -14.01 26.35
CA GLY A 94 -14.01 -14.07 26.05
C GLY A 94 -14.34 -12.96 25.05
N PRO A 95 -15.41 -13.10 24.24
CA PRO A 95 -15.87 -12.01 23.41
C PRO A 95 -16.23 -10.84 24.33
N SER A 96 -15.64 -9.67 24.08
CA SER A 96 -16.19 -8.43 24.64
C SER A 96 -17.53 -8.13 23.97
N ASN A 97 -18.27 -7.16 24.51
CA ASN A 97 -19.53 -6.71 23.92
C ASN A 97 -19.34 -5.91 22.61
N ILE A 98 -18.11 -5.74 22.11
CA ILE A 98 -17.84 -4.93 20.92
C ILE A 98 -16.90 -5.63 19.93
N SER A 99 -17.13 -5.36 18.65
CA SER A 99 -16.21 -5.69 17.55
C SER A 99 -15.72 -4.41 16.90
N CYS A 100 -14.45 -4.37 16.50
CA CYS A 100 -13.86 -3.19 15.85
C CYS A 100 -13.36 -3.54 14.45
N TYR A 101 -13.18 -2.51 13.64
CA TYR A 101 -12.46 -2.64 12.39
C TYR A 101 -10.95 -2.68 12.65
N TYR A 102 -10.27 -3.69 12.11
CA TYR A 102 -8.83 -3.90 12.21
C TYR A 102 -8.12 -3.46 10.93
N ARG A 103 -7.10 -2.61 11.09
CA ARG A 103 -6.26 -2.11 10.01
C ARG A 103 -4.81 -2.10 10.44
N ASN A 104 -3.95 -2.72 9.65
CA ASN A 104 -2.51 -2.64 9.77
C ASN A 104 -1.93 -2.11 8.47
N SER A 105 -1.65 -0.80 8.44
CA SER A 105 -1.10 -0.15 7.25
C SER A 105 -2.01 -0.26 6.02
N VAL A 106 -3.33 -0.09 6.21
CA VAL A 106 -4.28 -0.05 5.09
C VAL A 106 -4.11 1.28 4.36
N ASN A 107 -3.71 1.22 3.09
CA ASN A 107 -3.54 2.43 2.30
C ASN A 107 -4.92 3.03 1.94
N LEU A 108 -5.24 4.16 2.54
CA LEU A 108 -6.49 4.90 2.35
C LEU A 108 -6.59 5.55 0.96
N LEU A 109 -5.47 5.70 0.25
CA LEU A 109 -5.43 6.21 -1.13
C LEU A 109 -5.59 5.08 -2.16
N ALA A 110 -5.17 3.85 -1.83
CA ALA A 110 -5.28 2.70 -2.72
C ALA A 110 -6.64 1.96 -2.61
N ASN A 111 -7.33 2.08 -1.47
CA ASN A 111 -8.58 1.35 -1.18
C ASN A 111 -9.83 2.23 -1.14
N ALA A 112 -9.84 3.36 -1.85
CA ALA A 112 -10.97 4.30 -1.88
C ALA A 112 -12.29 3.68 -2.43
N GLY A 113 -12.24 2.49 -3.04
CA GLY A 113 -13.38 1.79 -3.65
C GLY A 113 -14.05 0.69 -2.83
N GLY A 114 -13.66 0.47 -1.56
CA GLY A 114 -14.30 -0.53 -0.70
C GLY A 114 -13.27 -1.37 0.04
N GLY A 115 -13.36 -1.39 1.38
CA GLY A 115 -12.39 -2.08 2.24
C GLY A 115 -11.43 -1.16 3.01
N ILE A 116 -11.66 0.17 3.03
CA ILE A 116 -10.84 1.08 3.88
C ILE A 116 -10.89 0.73 5.36
N ASN A 117 -11.94 0.06 5.80
CA ASN A 117 -12.10 -0.37 7.19
C ASN A 117 -11.21 -1.57 7.54
N GLY A 118 -10.62 -2.26 6.57
CA GLY A 118 -9.85 -3.47 6.81
C GLY A 118 -10.74 -4.65 7.23
N SER A 119 -10.18 -5.57 8.03
CA SER A 119 -10.90 -6.75 8.51
C SER A 119 -11.72 -6.45 9.77
N VAL A 120 -12.65 -7.33 10.14
CA VAL A 120 -13.33 -7.27 11.43
C VAL A 120 -12.52 -8.07 12.45
N THR A 121 -12.35 -7.53 13.65
CA THR A 121 -11.81 -8.27 14.80
C THR A 121 -12.76 -8.16 15.98
N GLU A 122 -13.01 -9.29 16.64
CA GLU A 122 -13.65 -9.31 17.95
C GLU A 122 -12.65 -8.80 18.99
N CYS A 123 -13.12 -7.93 19.89
CA CYS A 123 -12.27 -7.38 20.93
C CYS A 123 -12.22 -8.30 22.15
N GLY A 124 -11.05 -8.36 22.79
CA GLY A 124 -10.83 -9.17 23.99
C GLY A 124 -11.62 -8.64 25.19
N LEU A 125 -11.95 -9.55 26.11
CA LEU A 125 -12.68 -9.26 27.35
C LEU A 125 -12.11 -8.03 28.08
N GLY A 126 -12.99 -7.10 28.47
CA GLY A 126 -12.63 -5.85 29.13
C GLY A 126 -12.30 -4.68 28.19
N ILE A 127 -12.18 -4.91 26.87
CA ILE A 127 -12.06 -3.84 25.88
C ILE A 127 -13.45 -3.34 25.50
N VAL A 128 -13.69 -2.04 25.67
CA VAL A 128 -14.96 -1.37 25.36
C VAL A 128 -14.80 -0.20 24.40
N THR A 129 -13.60 -0.04 23.82
CA THR A 129 -13.28 1.05 22.90
C THR A 129 -12.61 0.52 21.64
N CYS A 130 -12.75 1.27 20.55
CA CYS A 130 -11.96 1.09 19.33
C CYS A 130 -11.07 2.32 19.11
N TYR A 131 -9.90 2.13 18.50
CA TYR A 131 -9.03 3.24 18.08
C TYR A 131 -8.92 3.33 16.55
N ASN A 132 -8.57 4.52 16.07
CA ASN A 132 -8.25 4.80 14.69
C ASN A 132 -7.21 5.94 14.60
N TYR A 133 -6.22 5.80 13.74
CA TYR A 133 -5.32 6.88 13.34
C TYR A 133 -4.81 6.69 11.93
N SER A 134 -4.21 7.75 11.37
CA SER A 134 -3.57 7.70 10.06
C SER A 134 -2.15 8.23 10.15
N ALA A 135 -1.20 7.51 9.55
CA ALA A 135 0.17 7.96 9.36
C ALA A 135 0.41 8.15 7.86
N GLY A 136 0.36 9.40 7.41
CA GLY A 136 0.34 9.71 5.97
C GLY A 136 -0.89 9.11 5.29
N SER A 137 -0.67 8.31 4.24
CA SER A 137 -1.73 7.63 3.48
C SER A 137 -2.22 6.31 4.09
N TYR A 138 -1.66 5.89 5.23
CA TYR A 138 -1.95 4.58 5.83
C TYR A 138 -2.82 4.72 7.08
N SER A 139 -3.88 3.94 7.14
CA SER A 139 -4.77 3.84 8.31
C SER A 139 -4.44 2.64 9.17
N TYR A 140 -4.57 2.89 10.46
CA TYR A 140 -4.44 1.92 11.53
C TYR A 140 -5.67 2.00 12.41
N GLY A 141 -6.14 0.85 12.87
CA GLY A 141 -7.33 0.78 13.72
C GLY A 141 -7.49 -0.59 14.30
N GLY A 142 -8.16 -0.66 15.44
CA GLY A 142 -8.43 -1.91 16.12
C GLY A 142 -9.12 -1.69 17.45
N CYS A 143 -9.15 -2.76 18.25
CA CYS A 143 -9.64 -2.74 19.61
C CYS A 143 -8.70 -1.96 20.53
N GLY A 144 -9.24 -1.28 21.53
CA GLY A 144 -8.48 -0.59 22.56
C GLY A 144 -8.48 0.92 22.45
N SER A 145 -7.52 1.56 23.11
CA SER A 145 -7.36 3.00 23.20
C SER A 145 -6.04 3.45 22.58
N CYS A 146 -6.04 4.65 22.02
CA CYS A 146 -4.83 5.25 21.46
C CYS A 146 -3.67 5.30 22.46
N THR A 147 -2.49 4.86 22.03
CA THR A 147 -1.27 5.00 22.83
C THR A 147 -0.82 6.47 22.86
N PRO A 148 -0.08 6.93 23.88
CA PRO A 148 0.46 8.29 23.92
C PRO A 148 1.30 8.64 22.70
N LEU A 149 2.10 7.69 22.20
CA LEU A 149 2.90 7.88 20.98
C LEU A 149 2.01 8.10 19.74
N ALA A 150 0.98 7.26 19.56
CA ALA A 150 0.06 7.40 18.44
C ALA A 150 -0.80 8.68 18.54
N THR A 151 -1.15 9.08 19.75
CA THR A 151 -1.90 10.33 20.01
C THR A 151 -1.04 11.55 19.66
N GLN A 152 0.21 11.59 20.16
CA GLN A 152 1.12 12.72 19.98
C GLN A 152 1.58 12.86 18.52
N GLN A 153 1.85 11.76 17.83
CA GLN A 153 2.45 11.77 16.50
C GLN A 153 1.43 11.75 15.35
N TYR A 154 0.27 11.11 15.56
CA TYR A 154 -0.69 10.82 14.49
C TYR A 154 -2.14 11.21 14.81
N ASN A 155 -2.34 12.00 15.87
CA ASN A 155 -3.67 12.48 16.29
C ASN A 155 -4.70 11.34 16.41
N CYS A 156 -4.29 10.25 17.04
CA CYS A 156 -5.11 9.05 17.19
C CYS A 156 -6.42 9.34 17.96
N GLN A 157 -7.52 8.77 17.47
CA GLN A 157 -8.86 8.90 18.05
C GLN A 157 -9.35 7.58 18.65
N THR A 158 -9.83 7.62 19.89
CA THR A 158 -10.51 6.52 20.56
C THR A 158 -12.03 6.79 20.56
N CYS A 159 -12.83 5.77 20.28
CA CYS A 159 -14.30 5.82 20.35
C CYS A 159 -14.85 4.68 21.20
N SER A 160 -16.01 4.90 21.81
CA SER A 160 -16.68 3.96 22.73
C SER A 160 -18.17 3.78 22.42
N SER A 161 -18.64 4.19 21.23
CA SER A 161 -20.06 4.21 20.85
C SER A 161 -20.62 2.86 20.41
N GLY A 162 -20.00 1.75 20.84
CA GLY A 162 -20.35 0.39 20.43
C GLY A 162 -19.51 -0.15 19.27
N SER A 163 -19.88 -1.32 18.74
CA SER A 163 -19.15 -2.00 17.68
C SER A 163 -18.96 -1.12 16.45
N PHE A 164 -17.80 -1.24 15.82
CA PHE A 164 -17.45 -0.60 14.54
C PHE A 164 -17.39 0.93 14.55
N CYS A 165 -17.31 1.55 15.74
CA CYS A 165 -17.23 3.01 15.85
C CYS A 165 -15.96 3.62 15.22
N ASN A 166 -14.91 2.81 15.00
CA ASN A 166 -13.63 3.23 14.44
C ASN A 166 -13.58 3.14 12.91
N HIS A 167 -14.67 3.50 12.25
CA HIS A 167 -14.73 3.59 10.79
C HIS A 167 -13.58 4.48 10.28
N ALA A 168 -12.89 4.00 9.24
CA ALA A 168 -11.84 4.76 8.59
C ALA A 168 -12.48 5.99 7.92
N LYS A 169 -12.10 7.18 8.37
CA LYS A 169 -12.51 8.41 7.70
C LYS A 169 -11.69 8.55 6.42
N PRO A 170 -12.30 8.85 5.27
CA PRO A 170 -11.56 9.17 4.06
C PRO A 170 -10.57 10.32 4.36
N ILE A 171 -9.35 10.24 3.83
CA ILE A 171 -8.42 11.36 3.93
C ILE A 171 -9.04 12.53 3.14
N GLN A 172 -9.52 13.55 3.85
CA GLN A 172 -9.76 14.85 3.25
C GLN A 172 -8.45 15.62 3.26
N LEU A 173 -7.89 15.84 2.08
CA LEU A 173 -6.72 16.70 1.91
C LEU A 173 -7.15 18.14 2.18
N TYR A 174 -6.80 18.66 3.36
CA TYR A 174 -6.94 20.07 3.67
C TYR A 174 -5.65 20.80 3.31
N ASN A 175 -5.76 21.82 2.48
CA ASN A 175 -4.70 22.77 2.21
C ASN A 175 -4.64 23.75 3.40
N SER A 176 -3.45 24.21 3.77
CA SER A 176 -3.17 25.07 4.95
C SER A 176 -3.83 26.46 4.96
N ASN A 177 -4.81 26.73 4.09
CA ASN A 177 -5.54 28.00 4.00
C ASN A 177 -7.08 27.87 4.16
N GLY A 178 -7.61 26.73 4.60
CA GLY A 178 -9.06 26.62 4.90
C GLY A 178 -9.98 26.72 3.67
N SER A 179 -9.45 26.53 2.46
CA SER A 179 -10.20 26.42 1.21
C SER A 179 -9.98 25.04 0.58
N THR A 180 -11.07 24.33 0.28
CA THR A 180 -11.07 23.03 -0.40
C THR A 180 -10.51 23.18 -1.82
N ALA A 181 -9.27 22.76 -2.05
CA ALA A 181 -8.69 22.73 -3.38
C ALA A 181 -8.72 21.31 -3.93
N SER A 182 -9.50 21.14 -5.00
CA SER A 182 -9.24 20.17 -6.05
C SER A 182 -7.81 20.34 -6.54
N ASN A 183 -6.98 19.30 -6.44
CA ASN A 183 -5.94 19.03 -7.43
C ASN A 183 -5.40 17.60 -7.30
N GLU A 184 -5.36 16.96 -8.46
CA GLU A 184 -4.73 15.70 -8.82
C GLU A 184 -3.37 15.48 -8.11
N PHE A 185 -3.23 14.38 -7.37
CA PHE A 185 -1.94 13.76 -7.12
C PHE A 185 -1.94 12.33 -7.65
N ASP A 186 -1.41 12.25 -8.86
CA ASP A 186 -0.94 11.07 -9.58
C ASP A 186 0.20 10.42 -8.78
N VAL A 187 -0.04 9.27 -8.13
CA VAL A 187 1.04 8.41 -7.62
C VAL A 187 1.20 7.23 -8.57
N GLY A 188 1.87 7.52 -9.69
CA GLY A 188 2.52 6.50 -10.49
C GLY A 188 3.62 5.80 -9.69
N LEU A 189 3.67 4.49 -9.84
CA LEU A 189 4.78 3.61 -9.46
C LEU A 189 6.14 4.22 -9.86
N HIS A 190 6.89 4.67 -8.85
CA HIS A 190 8.35 4.76 -8.85
C HIS A 190 8.87 3.75 -7.82
N LEU A 191 9.09 2.54 -8.30
CA LEU A 191 9.99 1.59 -7.65
C LEU A 191 11.42 2.04 -7.97
N ASP A 192 11.94 2.98 -7.20
CA ASP A 192 13.37 3.27 -7.16
C ASP A 192 14.03 2.47 -6.02
N GLY A 193 15.11 1.78 -6.37
CA GLY A 193 15.73 0.66 -5.65
C GLY A 193 16.46 0.99 -4.35
N VAL A 194 15.91 1.86 -3.49
CA VAL A 194 16.46 2.12 -2.15
C VAL A 194 15.36 2.04 -1.09
N LYS A 195 14.68 0.89 -0.98
CA LYS A 195 13.97 0.47 0.25
C LYS A 195 13.43 -0.97 0.24
N MET A 196 13.89 -1.84 -0.68
CA MET A 196 13.53 -3.26 -0.65
C MET A 196 14.53 -4.15 0.10
N ALA A 197 15.74 -3.70 0.45
CA ALA A 197 16.66 -4.54 1.23
C ALA A 197 16.30 -4.63 2.72
N VAL A 198 15.81 -3.53 3.30
CA VAL A 198 15.37 -3.51 4.72
C VAL A 198 14.01 -4.19 4.87
N LEU A 199 13.14 -4.14 3.85
CA LEU A 199 11.87 -4.87 3.86
C LEU A 199 12.04 -6.35 3.53
N LYS A 200 13.07 -6.73 2.75
CA LYS A 200 13.40 -8.12 2.44
C LYS A 200 14.08 -8.83 3.63
N GLU A 201 14.95 -8.16 4.38
CA GLU A 201 15.47 -8.71 5.66
C GLU A 201 14.38 -8.87 6.73
N LEU A 202 13.33 -8.04 6.74
CA LEU A 202 12.20 -8.16 7.68
C LEU A 202 11.14 -9.18 7.26
N ILE A 203 11.11 -9.59 5.98
CA ILE A 203 10.15 -10.56 5.43
C ILE A 203 10.77 -11.96 5.32
N ASP A 204 12.08 -12.07 5.04
CA ASP A 204 12.76 -13.36 4.85
C ASP A 204 12.97 -14.13 6.17
N ASP A 205 12.93 -13.48 7.34
CA ASP A 205 13.07 -14.15 8.65
C ASP A 205 11.77 -14.78 9.20
N HIS A 206 10.61 -14.57 8.56
CA HIS A 206 9.29 -14.97 9.11
C HIS A 206 8.39 -15.80 8.16
N VAL A 207 8.90 -16.27 7.03
CA VAL A 207 8.15 -17.13 6.11
C VAL A 207 8.89 -18.45 5.93
N PRO A 208 8.36 -19.58 6.45
CA PRO A 208 8.97 -20.88 6.20
C PRO A 208 8.89 -21.24 4.71
N GLU A 209 9.87 -22.02 4.26
CA GLU A 209 10.23 -22.31 2.86
C GLU A 209 9.10 -22.94 2.01
N ASN A 210 7.99 -23.35 2.62
CA ASN A 210 6.86 -24.04 2.01
C ASN A 210 5.75 -23.12 1.44
N TRP A 211 5.90 -21.79 1.52
CA TRP A 211 4.87 -20.83 1.07
C TRP A 211 5.11 -20.20 -0.31
N ARG A 212 6.04 -20.71 -1.12
CA ARG A 212 6.31 -20.18 -2.48
C ARG A 212 5.39 -20.71 -3.58
N GLU A 213 4.42 -21.56 -3.28
CA GLU A 213 3.47 -22.08 -4.26
C GLU A 213 2.07 -22.09 -3.65
N ASN A 214 1.19 -21.14 -4.01
CA ASN A 214 -0.25 -21.43 -4.19
C ASN A 214 -1.08 -20.23 -4.65
N THR A 215 -1.52 -20.33 -5.90
CA THR A 215 -2.39 -19.44 -6.68
C THR A 215 -3.89 -19.63 -6.35
N THR A 216 -4.24 -19.90 -5.10
CA THR A 216 -5.58 -20.44 -4.73
C THR A 216 -6.43 -19.54 -3.81
N LEU A 217 -5.97 -18.33 -3.43
CA LEU A 217 -6.79 -17.39 -2.65
C LEU A 217 -7.87 -16.66 -3.47
N GLY A 218 -7.81 -16.71 -4.81
CA GLY A 218 -8.87 -16.18 -5.68
C GLY A 218 -10.14 -17.04 -5.72
N ALA A 219 -10.04 -18.34 -5.47
CA ALA A 219 -11.16 -19.27 -5.59
C ALA A 219 -12.09 -19.27 -4.37
N ALA A 220 -11.55 -19.08 -3.16
CA ALA A 220 -12.34 -19.15 -1.92
C ALA A 220 -13.27 -17.94 -1.69
N PHE A 221 -12.98 -16.79 -2.31
CA PHE A 221 -13.85 -15.60 -2.27
C PHE A 221 -15.09 -15.73 -3.16
N ALA A 222 -15.06 -16.59 -4.18
CA ALA A 222 -16.15 -16.76 -5.14
C ALA A 222 -17.30 -17.62 -4.59
N ASP A 223 -17.03 -18.66 -3.79
CA ASP A 223 -18.01 -19.72 -3.53
C ASP A 223 -19.12 -19.39 -2.49
N GLY A 224 -18.94 -18.37 -1.65
CA GLY A 224 -19.93 -17.98 -0.62
C GLY A 224 -20.94 -16.90 -1.04
N TYR A 225 -20.59 -16.04 -2.00
CA TYR A 225 -21.41 -14.89 -2.44
C TYR A 225 -22.07 -15.09 -3.82
N ARG A 226 -21.65 -16.12 -4.58
CA ARG A 226 -22.17 -16.52 -5.91
C ARG A 226 -23.70 -16.60 -6.02
N PRO A 227 -24.46 -17.17 -5.06
CA PRO A 227 -25.91 -17.35 -5.23
C PRO A 227 -26.76 -16.11 -4.88
N LEU A 228 -26.31 -15.25 -3.95
CA LEU A 228 -27.16 -14.23 -3.33
C LEU A 228 -27.25 -12.92 -4.13
N LEU A 229 -26.16 -12.46 -4.75
CA LEU A 229 -26.15 -11.26 -5.60
C LEU A 229 -26.74 -11.53 -6.99
N ALA A 230 -26.47 -12.71 -7.56
CA ALA A 230 -27.10 -13.16 -8.81
C ALA A 230 -28.61 -13.43 -8.66
N GLN A 231 -29.08 -13.77 -7.45
CA GLN A 231 -30.52 -13.81 -7.13
C GLN A 231 -31.12 -12.42 -6.96
N GLN A 232 -30.40 -11.45 -6.40
CA GLN A 232 -30.91 -10.07 -6.23
C GLN A 232 -31.15 -9.33 -7.55
N VAL A 233 -30.34 -9.57 -8.58
CA VAL A 233 -30.60 -9.01 -9.93
C VAL A 233 -31.82 -9.67 -10.59
N ARG A 234 -32.18 -10.91 -10.20
CA ARG A 234 -33.36 -11.63 -10.71
C ARG A 234 -34.64 -11.44 -9.90
N SER A 235 -34.56 -11.05 -8.63
CA SER A 235 -35.72 -11.06 -7.74
C SER A 235 -36.60 -9.80 -7.78
N GLY A 236 -36.33 -8.85 -8.68
CA GLY A 236 -37.18 -7.66 -8.83
C GLY A 236 -37.01 -6.78 -10.09
N SER A 237 -36.22 -7.16 -11.10
CA SER A 237 -36.09 -6.38 -12.35
C SER A 237 -36.39 -7.26 -13.57
N THR A 238 -37.35 -6.84 -14.39
CA THR A 238 -37.69 -7.51 -15.66
C THR A 238 -36.73 -7.16 -16.81
N ALA A 239 -35.83 -6.19 -16.59
CA ALA A 239 -34.85 -5.71 -17.55
C ALA A 239 -33.48 -5.46 -16.90
N VAL A 240 -32.41 -5.95 -17.53
CA VAL A 240 -31.02 -5.74 -17.09
C VAL A 240 -30.15 -5.29 -18.27
N ILE A 241 -29.28 -4.30 -18.05
CA ILE A 241 -28.22 -3.92 -18.96
C ILE A 241 -26.89 -4.31 -18.34
N TRP A 242 -26.16 -5.21 -18.98
CA TRP A 242 -24.81 -5.62 -18.56
C TRP A 242 -23.77 -4.80 -19.30
N THR A 243 -22.67 -4.46 -18.64
CA THR A 243 -21.60 -3.62 -19.21
C THR A 243 -20.24 -4.20 -18.87
N ASP A 244 -19.31 -4.11 -19.80
CA ASP A 244 -17.90 -4.42 -19.55
C ASP A 244 -16.99 -3.66 -20.52
N GLY A 245 -15.75 -3.40 -20.09
CA GLY A 245 -14.70 -2.73 -20.84
C GLY A 245 -13.42 -3.56 -20.96
N SER A 246 -12.93 -3.73 -22.19
CA SER A 246 -11.69 -4.46 -22.47
C SER A 246 -10.62 -3.55 -23.08
N VAL A 247 -9.35 -3.87 -22.79
CA VAL A 247 -8.19 -3.19 -23.35
C VAL A 247 -7.11 -4.19 -23.73
N LYS A 248 -6.62 -4.09 -24.97
CA LYS A 248 -5.49 -4.89 -25.44
C LYS A 248 -4.19 -4.47 -24.76
N ASP A 249 -3.43 -5.44 -24.24
CA ASP A 249 -2.11 -5.23 -23.60
C ASP A 249 -2.13 -4.22 -22.43
N GLY A 250 -3.29 -4.07 -21.78
CA GLY A 250 -3.52 -3.24 -20.59
C GLY A 250 -3.48 -1.72 -20.81
N CYS A 251 -3.08 -1.25 -21.99
CA CYS A 251 -2.95 0.19 -22.31
C CYS A 251 -3.01 0.52 -23.81
N GLY A 252 -3.55 -0.39 -24.62
CA GLY A 252 -3.68 -0.27 -26.07
C GLY A 252 -5.11 0.04 -26.50
N TYR A 253 -5.58 -0.71 -27.51
CA TYR A 253 -6.88 -0.49 -28.12
C TYR A 253 -7.96 -0.96 -27.14
N GLY A 254 -8.86 -0.04 -26.79
CA GLY A 254 -9.94 -0.29 -25.85
C GLY A 254 -11.30 -0.42 -26.55
N GLY A 255 -12.18 -1.18 -25.92
CA GLY A 255 -13.58 -1.28 -26.31
C GLY A 255 -14.48 -1.41 -25.10
N GLY A 256 -15.64 -0.77 -25.14
CA GLY A 256 -16.72 -0.96 -24.18
C GLY A 256 -17.90 -1.67 -24.85
N ALA A 257 -18.59 -2.51 -24.10
CA ALA A 257 -19.79 -3.19 -24.58
C ALA A 257 -20.95 -3.11 -23.60
N THR A 258 -22.16 -3.21 -24.15
CA THR A 258 -23.41 -3.16 -23.42
C THR A 258 -24.35 -4.24 -23.95
N ILE A 259 -24.85 -5.10 -23.06
CA ILE A 259 -25.82 -6.16 -23.39
C ILE A 259 -27.13 -5.89 -22.64
N ALA A 260 -28.15 -5.48 -23.38
CA ALA A 260 -29.48 -5.23 -22.86
C ALA A 260 -30.37 -6.46 -22.98
N GLN A 261 -30.94 -6.90 -21.85
CA GLN A 261 -31.80 -8.08 -21.73
C GLN A 261 -33.16 -7.68 -21.17
N TRP A 262 -34.15 -7.51 -22.05
CA TRP A 262 -35.55 -7.16 -21.70
C TRP A 262 -36.59 -7.64 -22.73
N GLU A 263 -36.16 -8.24 -23.84
CA GLU A 263 -36.97 -8.82 -24.91
C GLU A 263 -36.38 -10.20 -25.25
N PRO A 264 -37.10 -11.08 -25.98
CA PRO A 264 -36.63 -12.45 -26.25
C PRO A 264 -35.28 -12.54 -26.98
N ALA A 265 -34.80 -11.44 -27.59
CA ALA A 265 -33.44 -11.29 -28.08
C ALA A 265 -32.71 -10.15 -27.33
N ALA A 266 -31.46 -10.40 -26.91
CA ALA A 266 -30.63 -9.39 -26.30
C ALA A 266 -30.16 -8.36 -27.34
N VAL A 267 -30.12 -7.09 -26.94
CA VAL A 267 -29.57 -6.00 -27.77
C VAL A 267 -28.11 -5.78 -27.37
N GLU A 268 -27.20 -5.88 -28.34
CA GLU A 268 -25.77 -5.65 -28.15
C GLU A 268 -25.35 -4.30 -28.72
N HIS A 269 -24.62 -3.51 -27.93
CA HIS A 269 -23.96 -2.28 -28.37
C HIS A 269 -22.46 -2.36 -28.08
N LEU A 270 -21.65 -2.07 -29.11
CA LEU A 270 -20.19 -2.07 -29.03
C LEU A 270 -19.67 -0.66 -29.31
N SER A 271 -18.69 -0.22 -28.54
CA SER A 271 -18.09 1.11 -28.68
C SER A 271 -16.57 1.07 -28.59
N ALA A 272 -15.91 1.81 -29.48
CA ALA A 272 -14.47 2.03 -29.44
C ALA A 272 -14.11 2.97 -28.28
N ALA A 273 -13.16 2.58 -27.42
CA ALA A 273 -12.74 3.36 -26.25
C ALA A 273 -11.37 4.06 -26.44
N GLY A 274 -10.77 3.94 -27.62
CA GLY A 274 -9.55 4.64 -28.03
C GLY A 274 -8.35 3.71 -28.22
N ALA A 275 -7.39 4.13 -29.05
CA ALA A 275 -6.15 3.40 -29.32
C ALA A 275 -5.16 3.40 -28.16
N HIS A 276 -5.31 4.36 -27.24
CA HIS A 276 -4.58 4.47 -25.99
C HIS A 276 -5.61 4.57 -24.87
N CYS A 277 -6.12 3.42 -24.44
CA CYS A 277 -7.18 3.31 -23.46
C CYS A 277 -6.65 2.64 -22.19
N SER A 278 -7.13 3.05 -21.02
CA SER A 278 -6.95 2.31 -19.76
C SER A 278 -8.19 1.44 -19.53
N SER A 279 -8.06 0.34 -18.77
CA SER A 279 -9.21 -0.49 -18.41
C SER A 279 -10.35 0.35 -17.83
N PHE A 280 -10.03 1.29 -16.93
CA PHE A 280 -11.00 2.24 -16.38
C PHE A 280 -11.76 3.07 -17.44
N THR A 281 -11.08 3.50 -18.51
CA THR A 281 -11.72 4.29 -19.58
C THR A 281 -12.62 3.42 -20.44
N ALA A 282 -12.22 2.17 -20.71
CA ALA A 282 -13.04 1.20 -21.43
C ALA A 282 -14.34 0.90 -20.66
N GLU A 283 -14.23 0.75 -19.35
CA GLU A 283 -15.34 0.47 -18.43
C GLU A 283 -16.32 1.65 -18.33
N LEU A 284 -15.79 2.87 -18.24
CA LEU A 284 -16.63 4.08 -18.30
C LEU A 284 -17.31 4.23 -19.66
N THR A 285 -16.63 3.87 -20.76
CA THR A 285 -17.23 3.89 -22.11
C THR A 285 -18.41 2.93 -22.19
N ALA A 286 -18.26 1.70 -21.67
CA ALA A 286 -19.34 0.72 -21.57
C ALA A 286 -20.50 1.23 -20.71
N THR A 287 -20.19 1.81 -19.55
CA THR A 287 -21.18 2.40 -18.64
C THR A 287 -21.95 3.55 -19.29
N ARG A 288 -21.28 4.39 -20.07
CA ARG A 288 -21.91 5.50 -20.81
C ARG A 288 -22.95 4.97 -21.79
N GLU A 289 -22.59 3.98 -22.60
CA GLU A 289 -23.50 3.38 -23.57
C GLU A 289 -24.72 2.75 -22.88
N ALA A 290 -24.50 2.08 -21.75
CA ALA A 290 -25.57 1.51 -20.95
C ALA A 290 -26.56 2.55 -20.43
N LEU A 291 -26.04 3.67 -19.92
CA LEU A 291 -26.87 4.78 -19.43
C LEU A 291 -27.61 5.48 -20.58
N SER A 292 -26.95 5.72 -21.71
CA SER A 292 -27.57 6.27 -22.92
C SER A 292 -28.69 5.37 -23.44
N LEU A 293 -28.47 4.06 -23.43
CA LEU A 293 -29.46 3.06 -23.82
C LEU A 293 -30.63 3.01 -22.82
N ALA A 294 -30.35 3.07 -21.52
CA ALA A 294 -31.36 3.13 -20.47
C ALA A 294 -32.26 4.38 -20.61
N LEU A 295 -31.68 5.53 -20.93
CA LEU A 295 -32.41 6.79 -21.19
C LEU A 295 -33.40 6.62 -22.34
N LYS A 296 -32.98 5.99 -23.44
CA LYS A 296 -33.84 5.75 -24.61
C LYS A 296 -34.94 4.73 -24.33
N ALA A 297 -34.67 3.73 -23.49
CA ALA A 297 -35.60 2.64 -23.22
C ALA A 297 -36.77 3.05 -22.31
N HIS A 298 -36.62 4.11 -21.50
CA HIS A 298 -37.64 4.63 -20.57
C HIS A 298 -38.31 3.55 -19.67
N ARG A 299 -37.55 2.53 -19.23
CA ARG A 299 -38.08 1.42 -18.43
C ARG A 299 -38.01 1.68 -16.92
N PRO A 300 -39.13 1.60 -16.17
CA PRO A 300 -39.18 1.89 -14.74
C PRO A 300 -38.48 0.82 -13.87
N GLU A 301 -38.30 -0.41 -14.33
CA GLU A 301 -37.63 -1.50 -13.59
C GLU A 301 -36.44 -2.03 -14.38
N LEU A 302 -35.37 -1.22 -14.45
CA LEU A 302 -34.17 -1.50 -15.23
C LEU A 302 -32.94 -1.37 -14.33
N THR A 303 -32.16 -2.46 -14.27
CA THR A 303 -30.87 -2.50 -13.58
C THR A 303 -29.73 -2.33 -14.58
N ILE A 304 -28.76 -1.48 -14.28
CA ILE A 304 -27.48 -1.40 -15.00
C ILE A 304 -26.45 -2.16 -14.16
N ALA A 305 -25.93 -3.28 -14.66
CA ALA A 305 -25.00 -4.16 -13.99
C ALA A 305 -23.59 -4.01 -14.58
N THR A 306 -22.61 -3.77 -13.72
CA THR A 306 -21.19 -3.64 -14.07
C THR A 306 -20.34 -4.32 -13.00
N ASP A 307 -19.27 -5.00 -13.37
CA ASP A 307 -18.27 -5.50 -12.43
C ASP A 307 -17.16 -4.49 -12.10
N SER A 308 -17.19 -3.35 -12.78
CA SER A 308 -16.26 -2.26 -12.56
C SER A 308 -16.61 -1.44 -11.32
N LEU A 309 -16.15 -1.93 -10.16
CA LEU A 309 -16.24 -1.17 -8.90
C LEU A 309 -15.57 0.20 -9.02
N SER A 310 -14.54 0.30 -9.87
CA SER A 310 -13.83 1.55 -10.15
C SER A 310 -14.74 2.59 -10.84
N ALA A 311 -15.54 2.20 -11.83
CA ALA A 311 -16.49 3.08 -12.52
C ALA A 311 -17.61 3.53 -11.57
N ILE A 312 -18.19 2.62 -10.78
CA ILE A 312 -19.22 2.94 -9.77
C ILE A 312 -18.68 3.95 -8.75
N THR A 313 -17.47 3.72 -8.25
CA THR A 313 -16.84 4.58 -7.25
C THR A 313 -16.58 5.97 -7.82
N ALA A 314 -16.04 6.04 -9.04
CA ALA A 314 -15.74 7.31 -9.72
C ALA A 314 -17.00 8.16 -9.93
N LEU A 315 -18.08 7.56 -10.44
CA LEU A 315 -19.35 8.27 -10.66
C LEU A 315 -20.02 8.66 -9.32
N SER A 316 -19.86 7.85 -8.27
CA SER A 316 -20.36 8.16 -6.93
C SER A 316 -19.64 9.32 -6.25
N ALA A 317 -18.46 9.71 -6.73
CA ALA A 317 -17.69 10.85 -6.19
C ALA A 317 -18.31 12.22 -6.53
N GLY A 318 -19.39 12.27 -7.32
CA GLY A 318 -20.15 13.48 -7.63
C GLY A 318 -19.61 14.26 -8.83
N PRO A 319 -20.33 15.31 -9.27
CA PRO A 319 -20.10 15.95 -10.56
C PRO A 319 -18.75 16.69 -10.62
N LEU A 320 -18.32 17.29 -9.50
CA LEU A 320 -17.04 18.00 -9.40
C LEU A 320 -15.81 17.09 -9.51
N SER A 321 -15.99 15.78 -9.31
CA SER A 321 -14.93 14.79 -9.42
C SER A 321 -14.79 14.24 -10.84
N GLN A 322 -15.69 14.60 -11.77
CA GLN A 322 -15.69 14.11 -13.15
C GLN A 322 -14.81 15.01 -14.03
N THR A 323 -13.49 14.75 -13.97
CA THR A 323 -12.49 15.48 -14.79
C THR A 323 -12.32 14.89 -16.18
N ASP A 324 -12.93 13.74 -16.45
CA ASP A 324 -12.94 13.03 -17.73
C ASP A 324 -14.29 13.25 -18.43
N SER A 325 -14.26 13.51 -19.73
CA SER A 325 -15.48 13.80 -20.50
C SER A 325 -16.47 12.63 -20.51
N THR A 326 -15.99 11.40 -20.62
CA THR A 326 -16.83 10.20 -20.58
C THR A 326 -17.43 10.01 -19.19
N ALA A 327 -16.66 10.26 -18.14
CA ALA A 327 -17.15 10.20 -16.77
C ALA A 327 -18.21 11.28 -16.48
N ALA A 328 -18.05 12.48 -17.03
CA ALA A 328 -19.03 13.57 -16.92
C ALA A 328 -20.35 13.21 -17.64
N GLU A 329 -20.26 12.68 -18.87
CA GLU A 329 -21.44 12.19 -19.62
C GLU A 329 -22.19 11.08 -18.87
N CYS A 330 -21.45 10.13 -18.29
CA CYS A 330 -22.03 9.10 -17.42
C CYS A 330 -22.76 9.72 -16.22
N TRP A 331 -22.17 10.70 -15.55
CA TRP A 331 -22.78 11.33 -14.39
C TRP A 331 -24.06 12.08 -14.76
N ASP A 332 -24.05 12.84 -15.85
CA ASP A 332 -25.24 13.54 -16.36
C ASP A 332 -26.38 12.55 -16.66
N HIS A 333 -26.07 11.43 -17.34
CA HIS A 333 -27.06 10.41 -17.61
C HIS A 333 -27.59 9.71 -16.35
N GLN A 334 -26.75 9.49 -15.32
CA GLN A 334 -27.20 8.96 -14.03
C GLN A 334 -28.14 9.92 -13.32
N LEU A 335 -27.88 11.23 -13.42
CA LEU A 335 -28.75 12.26 -12.87
C LEU A 335 -30.11 12.27 -13.60
N ASP A 336 -30.11 12.24 -14.92
CA ASP A 336 -31.35 12.21 -15.72
C ASP A 336 -32.19 10.95 -15.44
N LEU A 337 -31.53 9.79 -15.31
CA LEU A 337 -32.20 8.53 -15.01
C LEU A 337 -32.63 8.38 -13.55
N GLN A 338 -32.05 9.16 -12.64
CA GLN A 338 -32.09 8.94 -11.19
C GLN A 338 -31.70 7.49 -10.84
N ARG A 339 -30.70 6.93 -11.55
CA ARG A 339 -30.23 5.55 -11.39
C ARG A 339 -28.72 5.48 -11.41
N ARG A 340 -28.19 4.50 -10.69
CA ARG A 340 -26.77 4.19 -10.61
C ARG A 340 -26.51 2.78 -11.12
N GLY A 341 -25.25 2.51 -11.46
CA GLY A 341 -24.78 1.14 -11.71
C GLY A 341 -24.83 0.31 -10.43
N THR A 342 -25.23 -0.95 -10.58
CA THR A 342 -25.21 -1.99 -9.57
C THR A 342 -23.98 -2.85 -9.80
N TRP A 343 -23.16 -3.02 -8.76
CA TRP A 343 -21.97 -3.84 -8.85
C TRP A 343 -22.31 -5.33 -8.93
N VAL A 344 -21.65 -6.06 -9.83
CA VAL A 344 -21.70 -7.52 -9.92
C VAL A 344 -20.28 -8.11 -9.89
N PRO A 345 -20.07 -9.35 -9.44
CA PRO A 345 -18.73 -9.93 -9.42
C PRO A 345 -18.27 -10.39 -10.81
N ALA A 346 -17.03 -10.06 -11.15
CA ALA A 346 -16.35 -10.53 -12.37
C ALA A 346 -16.02 -12.04 -12.28
N HIS A 347 -15.99 -12.72 -13.43
CA HIS A 347 -15.55 -14.14 -13.58
C HIS A 347 -16.23 -15.15 -12.63
N CYS A 348 -17.51 -14.91 -12.32
CA CYS A 348 -18.29 -15.75 -11.41
C CYS A 348 -19.43 -16.51 -12.09
N ASP A 349 -19.32 -16.81 -13.40
CA ASP A 349 -20.32 -17.54 -14.19
C ASP A 349 -21.70 -16.81 -14.30
N VAL A 350 -21.66 -15.48 -14.25
CA VAL A 350 -22.84 -14.64 -14.47
C VAL A 350 -23.01 -14.41 -15.97
N SER A 351 -23.90 -15.18 -16.60
CA SER A 351 -24.04 -15.25 -18.06
C SER A 351 -24.19 -13.89 -18.78
N GLY A 352 -24.87 -12.92 -18.17
CA GLY A 352 -25.00 -11.58 -18.74
C GLY A 352 -23.71 -10.77 -18.69
N ASN A 353 -22.94 -10.90 -17.61
CA ASN A 353 -21.63 -10.25 -17.46
C ASN A 353 -20.61 -10.88 -18.42
N GLU A 354 -20.61 -12.21 -18.53
CA GLU A 354 -19.72 -12.92 -19.47
C GLU A 354 -20.02 -12.60 -20.93
N ALA A 355 -21.30 -12.40 -21.28
CA ALA A 355 -21.67 -11.93 -22.60
C ALA A 355 -21.14 -10.50 -22.86
N ALA A 356 -21.17 -9.63 -21.84
CA ALA A 356 -20.61 -8.29 -21.93
C ALA A 356 -19.08 -8.30 -22.08
N ASP A 357 -18.35 -9.13 -21.32
CA ASP A 357 -16.90 -9.32 -21.46
C ASP A 357 -16.51 -9.76 -22.88
N GLN A 358 -17.18 -10.80 -23.40
CA GLN A 358 -16.93 -11.29 -24.75
C GLN A 358 -17.21 -10.21 -25.80
N ALA A 359 -18.26 -9.41 -25.61
CA ALA A 359 -18.60 -8.30 -26.47
C ALA A 359 -17.57 -7.16 -26.38
N ALA A 360 -17.07 -6.83 -25.18
CA ALA A 360 -16.07 -5.80 -24.96
C ALA A 360 -14.74 -6.16 -25.63
N ASN A 361 -14.35 -7.44 -25.56
CA ASN A 361 -13.19 -7.97 -26.27
C ASN A 361 -13.30 -7.81 -27.80
N ARG A 362 -14.51 -7.96 -28.38
CA ARG A 362 -14.76 -7.66 -29.80
C ARG A 362 -14.75 -6.16 -30.07
N ALA A 363 -15.31 -5.35 -29.17
CA ALA A 363 -15.34 -3.89 -29.30
C ALA A 363 -13.93 -3.28 -29.36
N ALA A 364 -12.94 -3.88 -28.71
CA ALA A 364 -11.55 -3.45 -28.78
C ALA A 364 -10.94 -3.56 -30.20
N GLY A 365 -11.57 -4.35 -31.09
CA GLY A 365 -11.21 -4.48 -32.50
C GLY A 365 -11.85 -3.44 -33.43
N LEU A 366 -12.73 -2.56 -32.94
CA LEU A 366 -13.36 -1.51 -33.73
C LEU A 366 -12.34 -0.44 -34.17
N ASP A 367 -12.72 0.39 -35.15
CA ASP A 367 -11.92 1.54 -35.58
C ASP A 367 -11.78 2.57 -34.45
N GLN A 368 -10.54 2.81 -34.04
CA GLN A 368 -10.20 3.69 -32.91
C GLN A 368 -9.90 5.14 -33.34
N ASN A 369 -9.82 5.43 -34.64
CA ASN A 369 -9.31 6.72 -35.15
C ASN A 369 -10.18 7.92 -34.79
N ARG A 370 -11.47 7.69 -34.52
CA ARG A 370 -12.43 8.75 -34.19
C ARG A 370 -12.60 8.97 -32.70
N THR A 371 -12.00 8.13 -31.85
CA THR A 371 -12.11 8.24 -30.40
C THR A 371 -11.00 9.15 -29.86
N PRO A 372 -11.34 10.22 -29.12
CA PRO A 372 -10.34 11.11 -28.53
C PRO A 372 -9.39 10.37 -27.58
N ILE A 373 -8.12 10.76 -27.58
CA ILE A 373 -7.14 10.25 -26.62
C ILE A 373 -7.23 11.08 -25.34
N GLN A 374 -7.51 10.43 -24.23
CA GLN A 374 -7.53 11.09 -22.92
C GLN A 374 -6.12 11.54 -22.49
N LEU A 375 -6.03 12.72 -21.88
CA LEU A 375 -4.74 13.29 -21.45
C LEU A 375 -3.99 12.37 -20.47
N SER A 376 -4.71 11.72 -19.56
CA SER A 376 -4.16 10.75 -18.61
C SER A 376 -3.55 9.55 -19.34
N ALA A 377 -4.23 9.01 -20.35
CA ALA A 377 -3.74 7.92 -21.17
C ALA A 377 -2.52 8.33 -22.02
N ALA A 378 -2.53 9.54 -22.59
CA ALA A 378 -1.38 10.09 -23.31
C ALA A 378 -0.14 10.24 -22.40
N LYS A 379 -0.30 10.83 -21.21
CA LYS A 379 0.78 10.95 -20.21
C LYS A 379 1.35 9.58 -19.84
N ALA A 380 0.49 8.59 -19.62
CA ALA A 380 0.91 7.23 -19.28
C ALA A 380 1.69 6.57 -20.43
N ALA A 381 1.23 6.72 -21.67
CA ALA A 381 1.91 6.21 -22.86
C ALA A 381 3.30 6.84 -23.04
N ILE A 382 3.42 8.16 -22.91
CA ILE A 382 4.71 8.88 -23.00
C ILE A 382 5.67 8.40 -21.91
N ARG A 383 5.23 8.28 -20.65
CA ARG A 383 6.08 7.78 -19.55
C ARG A 383 6.57 6.35 -19.78
N ARG A 384 5.74 5.47 -20.34
CA ARG A 384 6.15 4.10 -20.70
C ARG A 384 7.20 4.11 -21.81
N SER A 385 6.95 4.86 -22.87
CA SER A 385 7.91 5.01 -23.98
C SER A 385 9.25 5.55 -23.48
N ARG A 386 9.23 6.55 -22.60
CA ARG A 386 10.45 7.10 -21.99
C ARG A 386 11.21 6.06 -21.17
N ARG A 387 10.53 5.28 -20.33
CA ARG A 387 11.16 4.21 -19.55
C ARG A 387 11.79 3.12 -20.41
N ALA A 388 11.14 2.75 -21.52
CA ALA A 388 11.69 1.79 -22.45
C ALA A 388 12.96 2.33 -23.13
N LEU A 389 12.96 3.61 -23.53
CA LEU A 389 14.15 4.27 -24.07
C LEU A 389 15.28 4.32 -23.03
N ASP A 390 14.98 4.74 -21.80
CA ASP A 390 15.98 4.81 -20.73
C ASP A 390 16.56 3.42 -20.44
N ALA A 391 15.75 2.36 -20.43
CA ALA A 391 16.23 0.99 -20.25
C ALA A 391 17.10 0.47 -21.42
N ALA A 392 16.86 0.96 -22.65
CA ALA A 392 17.63 0.56 -23.83
C ALA A 392 18.97 1.32 -23.96
N VAL A 393 19.01 2.56 -23.49
CA VAL A 393 20.16 3.46 -23.66
C VAL A 393 21.05 3.50 -22.42
N MET A 394 20.50 3.35 -21.22
CA MET A 394 21.25 3.41 -19.97
C MET A 394 21.77 2.02 -19.59
N GLY A 395 23.02 1.97 -19.10
CA GLY A 395 23.61 0.76 -18.53
C GLY A 395 22.93 0.31 -17.23
N PRO A 396 23.33 -0.85 -16.67
CA PRO A 396 22.77 -1.36 -15.42
C PRO A 396 22.91 -0.34 -14.28
N ALA A 397 21.83 -0.16 -13.52
CA ALA A 397 21.79 0.79 -12.42
C ALA A 397 22.82 0.39 -11.35
N TRP A 398 23.68 1.32 -10.97
CA TRP A 398 24.60 1.11 -9.86
C TRP A 398 23.83 0.93 -8.54
N PRO A 399 24.22 -0.01 -7.67
CA PRO A 399 23.58 -0.17 -6.37
C PRO A 399 23.76 1.12 -5.54
N PRO A 400 22.71 1.55 -4.82
CA PRO A 400 22.80 2.73 -3.97
C PRO A 400 23.85 2.49 -2.87
N PRO A 401 24.74 3.44 -2.60
CA PRO A 401 25.72 3.31 -1.54
C PRO A 401 25.03 3.50 -0.18
N LYS A 402 24.52 2.38 0.36
CA LYS A 402 23.90 2.32 1.69
C LYS A 402 24.99 2.56 2.76
N ASP A 403 24.58 3.03 3.93
CA ASP A 403 25.47 3.28 5.09
C ASP A 403 26.45 4.46 4.97
N LEU A 404 26.27 5.32 3.96
CA LEU A 404 27.01 6.58 3.82
C LEU A 404 26.14 7.80 4.15
N THR A 405 26.76 8.90 4.56
CA THR A 405 26.03 10.17 4.74
C THR A 405 25.39 10.62 3.42
N ARG A 406 24.25 11.31 3.49
CA ARG A 406 23.54 11.81 2.30
C ARG A 406 24.47 12.60 1.36
N ARG A 407 25.36 13.42 1.91
CA ARG A 407 26.35 14.21 1.16
C ARG A 407 27.29 13.31 0.34
N VAL A 408 27.77 12.24 0.95
CA VAL A 408 28.66 11.26 0.29
C VAL A 408 27.91 10.45 -0.76
N GLN A 409 26.66 10.06 -0.49
CA GLN A 409 25.82 9.39 -1.49
C GLN A 409 25.57 10.26 -2.72
N VAL A 410 25.28 11.56 -2.52
CA VAL A 410 25.14 12.53 -3.63
C VAL A 410 26.42 12.57 -4.45
N LEU A 411 27.58 12.70 -3.80
CA LEU A 411 28.86 12.76 -4.48
C LEU A 411 29.11 11.53 -5.37
N ILE A 412 28.93 10.33 -4.81
CA ILE A 412 29.16 9.07 -5.55
C ILE A 412 28.21 8.98 -6.75
N ASN A 413 26.94 9.33 -6.57
CA ASN A 413 25.97 9.30 -7.66
C ASN A 413 26.28 10.36 -8.73
N GLN A 414 26.77 11.54 -8.34
CA GLN A 414 27.23 12.55 -9.28
C GLN A 414 28.47 12.09 -10.05
N LEU A 415 29.40 11.39 -9.41
CA LEU A 415 30.55 10.77 -10.09
C LEU A 415 30.06 9.72 -11.10
N ARG A 416 29.16 8.82 -10.70
CA ARG A 416 28.54 7.80 -11.58
C ARG A 416 27.79 8.39 -12.78
N ALA A 417 27.26 9.60 -12.63
CA ALA A 417 26.58 10.33 -13.69
C ALA A 417 27.52 11.23 -14.53
N GLY A 418 28.82 11.27 -14.26
CA GLY A 418 29.74 12.17 -14.98
C GLY A 418 29.48 13.67 -14.71
N ALA A 419 28.88 13.97 -13.55
CA ALA A 419 28.34 15.30 -13.21
C ALA A 419 28.83 15.82 -11.84
N SER A 420 29.91 15.26 -11.30
CA SER A 420 30.48 15.69 -10.03
C SER A 420 31.28 16.97 -10.15
N VAL A 421 31.05 17.91 -9.23
CA VAL A 421 31.81 19.17 -9.12
C VAL A 421 33.22 19.00 -8.55
N ILE A 422 33.64 17.77 -8.23
CA ILE A 422 35.04 17.44 -7.92
C ILE A 422 35.92 17.52 -9.17
N ASN A 423 35.33 17.27 -10.34
CA ASN A 423 36.00 17.24 -11.63
C ASN A 423 36.09 18.65 -12.24
N GLY A 424 37.29 19.05 -12.64
CA GLY A 424 37.53 20.32 -13.33
C GLY A 424 36.64 20.49 -14.58
N SER A 425 36.43 19.43 -15.37
CA SER A 425 35.58 19.50 -16.57
C SER A 425 34.12 19.86 -16.23
N THR A 426 33.55 19.29 -15.16
CA THR A 426 32.21 19.63 -14.68
C THR A 426 32.16 21.06 -14.15
N ARG A 427 33.15 21.48 -13.35
CA ARG A 427 33.21 22.84 -12.81
C ARG A 427 33.29 23.87 -13.93
N HIS A 428 34.11 23.63 -14.94
CA HIS A 428 34.23 24.48 -16.11
C HIS A 428 32.92 24.54 -16.91
N ARG A 429 32.28 23.39 -17.17
CA ARG A 429 30.96 23.31 -17.84
C ARG A 429 29.88 24.09 -17.07
N MET A 430 29.93 24.07 -15.75
CA MET A 430 29.04 24.84 -14.86
C MET A 430 29.49 26.30 -14.64
N ARG A 431 30.58 26.74 -15.28
CA ARG A 431 31.17 28.08 -15.13
C ARG A 431 31.58 28.43 -13.70
N LEU A 432 31.92 27.41 -12.91
CA LEU A 432 32.48 27.55 -11.56
C LEU A 432 34.01 27.66 -11.58
N ASP A 433 34.63 27.36 -12.72
CA ASP A 433 36.07 27.45 -12.93
C ASP A 433 36.39 27.88 -14.36
N THR A 434 37.57 28.45 -14.55
CA THR A 434 38.06 28.95 -15.84
C THR A 434 38.77 27.87 -16.66
N SER A 435 39.21 26.78 -16.02
CA SER A 435 39.95 25.69 -16.67
C SER A 435 39.28 24.34 -16.43
N PRO A 436 39.15 23.47 -17.46
CA PRO A 436 38.69 22.09 -17.29
C PRO A 436 39.83 21.12 -16.91
N LEU A 437 41.07 21.60 -16.78
CA LEU A 437 42.26 20.76 -16.69
C LEU A 437 42.55 20.24 -15.29
N CYS A 438 43.18 19.07 -15.24
CA CYS A 438 43.64 18.41 -14.03
C CYS A 438 44.89 19.14 -13.50
N PRO A 439 44.92 19.57 -12.23
CA PRO A 439 46.05 20.28 -11.65
C PRO A 439 47.33 19.45 -11.59
N ASP A 440 47.23 18.12 -11.61
CA ASP A 440 48.38 17.22 -11.40
C ASP A 440 49.09 16.81 -12.70
N CYS A 441 48.38 16.84 -13.85
CA CYS A 441 48.93 16.35 -15.12
C CYS A 441 48.56 17.20 -16.35
N GLY A 442 47.66 18.19 -16.19
CA GLY A 442 47.28 19.11 -17.26
C GLY A 442 46.31 18.56 -18.31
N MET A 443 45.89 17.29 -18.23
CA MET A 443 44.85 16.72 -19.11
C MET A 443 43.44 17.13 -18.65
N GLU A 444 42.41 16.96 -19.48
CA GLU A 444 41.03 17.28 -19.10
C GLU A 444 40.57 16.44 -17.88
N ASP A 445 40.11 17.12 -16.81
CA ASP A 445 39.76 16.51 -15.53
C ASP A 445 38.34 15.94 -15.53
N THR A 446 38.10 14.89 -16.34
CA THR A 446 36.84 14.12 -16.36
C THR A 446 36.77 13.08 -15.24
N VAL A 447 35.61 12.46 -15.01
CA VAL A 447 35.49 11.35 -14.04
C VAL A 447 36.37 10.18 -14.47
N GLU A 448 36.38 9.87 -15.76
CA GLU A 448 37.19 8.81 -16.35
C GLU A 448 38.68 9.11 -16.16
N HIS A 449 39.09 10.36 -16.37
CA HIS A 449 40.45 10.79 -16.12
C HIS A 449 40.84 10.64 -14.65
N LEU A 450 40.02 11.20 -13.76
CA LEU A 450 40.20 11.21 -12.32
C LEU A 450 40.35 9.81 -11.74
N ILE A 451 39.47 8.89 -12.15
CA ILE A 451 39.37 7.55 -11.59
C ILE A 451 40.33 6.60 -12.30
N TYR A 452 40.39 6.60 -13.63
CA TYR A 452 41.02 5.51 -14.39
C TYR A 452 42.33 5.88 -15.11
N GLN A 453 42.53 7.14 -15.51
CA GLN A 453 43.57 7.47 -16.51
C GLN A 453 44.70 8.39 -16.02
N CYS A 454 44.51 9.13 -14.93
CA CYS A 454 45.48 10.14 -14.51
C CYS A 454 46.80 9.53 -14.04
N GLN A 455 47.86 9.55 -14.87
CA GLN A 455 49.16 8.90 -14.59
C GLN A 455 49.81 9.39 -13.29
N SER A 456 49.67 10.68 -12.97
CA SER A 456 50.14 11.26 -11.70
C SER A 456 49.52 10.58 -10.45
N ARG A 457 48.52 9.71 -10.63
CA ARG A 457 47.75 9.05 -9.57
C ARG A 457 47.77 7.52 -9.63
N ASP A 458 48.61 6.93 -10.48
CA ASP A 458 48.73 5.47 -10.61
C ASP A 458 49.10 4.81 -9.28
N ALA A 459 50.03 5.41 -8.53
CA ALA A 459 50.43 4.93 -7.22
C ALA A 459 49.24 4.86 -6.25
N TRP A 460 48.36 5.85 -6.26
CA TRP A 460 47.20 5.88 -5.34
C TRP A 460 46.14 4.84 -5.70
N ARG A 461 45.92 4.57 -7.00
CA ARG A 461 45.07 3.46 -7.45
C ARG A 461 45.63 2.11 -7.00
N ALA A 462 46.93 1.87 -7.20
CA ALA A 462 47.57 0.62 -6.81
C ALA A 462 47.44 0.33 -5.30
N HIS A 463 47.44 1.37 -4.46
CA HIS A 463 47.26 1.23 -3.02
C HIS A 463 45.82 1.00 -2.57
N SER A 464 44.82 1.21 -3.43
CA SER A 464 43.40 1.02 -3.07
C SER A 464 43.01 -0.45 -2.87
N GLY A 465 43.85 -1.38 -3.36
CA GLY A 465 43.59 -2.83 -3.28
C GLY A 465 42.38 -3.30 -4.11
N THR A 466 41.74 -2.41 -4.87
CA THR A 466 40.59 -2.69 -5.73
C THR A 466 41.03 -2.55 -7.19
N PRO A 467 40.69 -3.51 -8.08
CA PRO A 467 40.94 -3.37 -9.51
C PRO A 467 40.37 -2.05 -10.04
N THR A 468 41.10 -1.42 -10.96
CA THR A 468 40.74 -0.09 -11.45
C THR A 468 39.33 -0.08 -12.03
N GLU A 469 38.91 -1.12 -12.79
CA GLU A 469 37.54 -1.26 -13.30
C GLU A 469 36.44 -1.27 -12.21
N ASP A 470 36.73 -1.75 -11.00
CA ASP A 470 35.75 -1.96 -9.94
C ASP A 470 35.59 -0.76 -9.00
N LEU A 471 36.44 0.27 -9.12
CA LEU A 471 36.45 1.43 -8.24
C LEU A 471 35.09 2.15 -8.18
N MET A 472 34.38 2.28 -9.30
CA MET A 472 33.04 2.92 -9.33
C MET A 472 31.93 2.07 -8.71
N GLY A 473 32.14 0.75 -8.68
CA GLY A 473 31.29 -0.22 -8.02
C GLY A 473 31.50 -0.30 -6.51
N ASN A 474 32.65 0.15 -6.01
CA ASN A 474 33.04 0.08 -4.59
C ASN A 474 33.12 1.47 -3.94
N PRO A 475 32.03 1.96 -3.31
CA PRO A 475 32.00 3.24 -2.61
C PRO A 475 33.11 3.46 -1.58
N ALA A 476 33.50 2.42 -0.84
CA ALA A 476 34.52 2.54 0.19
C ALA A 476 35.92 2.78 -0.42
N ALA A 477 36.27 1.99 -1.44
CA ALA A 477 37.52 2.14 -2.18
C ALA A 477 37.58 3.49 -2.91
N LEU A 478 36.47 3.91 -3.53
CA LEU A 478 36.37 5.20 -4.21
C LEU A 478 36.59 6.38 -3.25
N LEU A 479 36.01 6.33 -2.06
CA LEU A 479 36.20 7.40 -1.07
C LEU A 479 37.62 7.45 -0.53
N GLU A 480 38.22 6.29 -0.27
CA GLU A 480 39.61 6.23 0.17
C GLU A 480 40.55 6.80 -0.90
N LEU A 481 40.31 6.47 -2.17
CA LEU A 481 41.03 7.02 -3.31
C LEU A 481 40.88 8.55 -3.38
N LEU A 482 39.65 9.08 -3.28
CA LEU A 482 39.38 10.52 -3.33
C LEU A 482 40.03 11.29 -2.16
N ARG A 483 40.06 10.72 -0.96
CA ARG A 483 40.75 11.29 0.21
C ARG A 483 42.26 11.38 -0.02
N ARG A 484 42.87 10.29 -0.53
CA ARG A 484 44.30 10.26 -0.85
C ARG A 484 44.68 11.24 -1.95
N MET A 485 43.77 11.47 -2.88
CA MET A 485 43.90 12.49 -3.92
C MET A 485 43.69 13.93 -3.41
N GLY A 486 43.31 14.13 -2.15
CA GLY A 486 43.00 15.45 -1.60
C GLY A 486 41.77 16.11 -2.24
N ARG A 487 40.85 15.32 -2.79
CA ARG A 487 39.65 15.81 -3.50
C ARG A 487 38.40 15.90 -2.60
N ILE A 488 38.42 15.27 -1.43
CA ILE A 488 37.36 15.33 -0.41
C ILE A 488 37.89 15.40 1.00
#